data_AF-A0A7X1P788-F1
#
_entry.id   AF-A0A7X1P788-F1
#
_cell.length_a   1.000
_cell.length_b   1.000
_cell.length_c   1.000
_cell.angle_alpha   90.00
_cell.angle_beta   90.00
_cell.angle_gamma   90.00
#
_symmetry.space_group_name_H-M   'P 1'
#
loop_
_entity.id
_entity.type
_entity.pdbx_description
1 polymer ?
#
loop_
_entity_poly.entity_id
_entity_poly.type
_entity_poly.pdbx_seq_one_letter_code
_entity_poly.pdbx_strand_id
1 'polypeptide(L)'
;MTPLRHRMLEDMAVRNLAQNTQSAYLQQIGAYARHFNRRPEDLGPEEIRAYQVHLTQTRRLSASSVSVATGALRFLYKVTLKRSWAVEEIPMPKRPFKLPVILSREEVMHFLDSVDSIKHRAILMTAYAAGLRISEANRHRAVKLARCRQLLGAPAPIVKLPDAPLDYRDRYEQLTGTSLRECPHCGRGNMVCIETFQPGTLPRGPPCDH
;
A
#
# COMPACT_ATOMS: atom_id res chain seq x y z
N MET A 1 1.05 0.08 21.06
CA MET A 1 -0.10 0.52 20.23
C MET A 1 -0.84 1.60 21.02
N THR A 2 -1.26 2.72 20.42
CA THR A 2 -1.92 3.80 21.19
C THR A 2 -3.36 3.44 21.57
N PRO A 3 -3.90 3.91 22.71
CA PRO A 3 -5.28 3.64 23.12
C PRO A 3 -6.31 4.05 22.06
N LEU A 4 -6.11 5.22 21.44
CA LEU A 4 -6.95 5.72 20.36
C LEU A 4 -7.00 4.77 19.15
N ARG A 5 -5.85 4.20 18.78
CA ARG A 5 -5.75 3.26 17.64
C ARG A 5 -6.51 1.97 17.93
N HIS A 6 -6.45 1.46 19.16
CA HIS A 6 -7.20 0.28 19.57
C HIS A 6 -8.70 0.52 19.48
N ARG A 7 -9.18 1.60 20.10
CA ARG A 7 -10.59 1.99 20.08
C ARG A 7 -11.12 2.15 18.66
N MET A 8 -10.37 2.82 17.80
CA MET A 8 -10.77 2.99 16.40
C MET A 8 -10.85 1.66 15.64
N LEU A 9 -9.95 0.71 15.91
CA LEU A 9 -10.02 -0.64 15.32
C LEU A 9 -11.29 -1.36 15.75
N GLU A 10 -11.64 -1.32 17.03
CA GLU A 10 -12.87 -1.90 17.57
C GLU A 10 -14.10 -1.25 16.94
N ASP A 11 -14.15 0.09 16.88
CA ASP A 11 -15.24 0.83 16.26
C ASP A 11 -15.45 0.44 14.78
N MET A 12 -14.35 0.25 14.04
CA MET A 12 -14.42 -0.18 12.64
C MET A 12 -14.82 -1.66 12.51
N ALA A 13 -14.36 -2.52 13.42
CA ALA A 13 -14.68 -3.95 13.43
C ALA A 13 -16.16 -4.20 13.74
N VAL A 14 -16.73 -3.53 14.75
CA VAL A 14 -18.16 -3.59 15.10
C VAL A 14 -19.05 -3.19 13.92
N ARG A 15 -18.56 -2.30 13.05
CA ARG A 15 -19.25 -1.83 11.85
C ARG A 15 -18.98 -2.68 10.61
N ASN A 16 -18.28 -3.80 10.74
CA ASN A 16 -17.91 -4.70 9.65
C ASN A 16 -17.13 -4.01 8.51
N LEU A 17 -16.30 -3.01 8.83
CA LEU A 17 -15.42 -2.42 7.82
C LEU A 17 -14.36 -3.45 7.39
N ALA A 18 -14.14 -3.55 6.08
CA ALA A 18 -13.11 -4.42 5.52
C ALA A 18 -11.72 -4.10 6.08
N GLN A 19 -10.88 -5.11 6.27
CA GLN A 19 -9.55 -4.97 6.86
C GLN A 19 -8.63 -4.00 6.08
N ASN A 20 -8.79 -3.96 4.76
CA ASN A 20 -8.08 -2.99 3.91
C ASN A 20 -8.51 -1.56 4.21
N THR A 21 -9.81 -1.33 4.45
CA THR A 21 -10.34 -0.02 4.86
C THR A 21 -9.81 0.38 6.23
N GLN A 22 -9.80 -0.54 7.19
CA GLN A 22 -9.26 -0.28 8.52
C GLN A 22 -7.79 0.15 8.45
N SER A 23 -6.99 -0.59 7.69
CA SER A 23 -5.57 -0.31 7.48
C SER A 23 -5.35 1.03 6.81
N ALA A 24 -6.11 1.33 5.75
CA ALA A 24 -6.04 2.60 5.04
C ALA A 24 -6.39 3.77 5.96
N TYR A 25 -7.45 3.65 6.77
CA TYR A 25 -7.88 4.71 7.67
C TYR A 25 -6.83 5.02 8.75
N LEU A 26 -6.26 3.97 9.36
CA LEU A 26 -5.19 4.14 10.34
C LEU A 26 -3.93 4.76 9.74
N GLN A 27 -3.59 4.41 8.49
CA GLN A 27 -2.47 5.03 7.78
C GLN A 27 -2.72 6.53 7.55
N GLN A 28 -3.93 6.90 7.13
CA GLN A 28 -4.29 8.31 6.91
C GLN A 28 -4.26 9.12 8.20
N ILE A 29 -4.78 8.57 9.30
CA ILE A 29 -4.74 9.25 10.61
C ILE A 29 -3.31 9.35 11.14
N GLY A 30 -2.51 8.31 10.94
CA GLY A 30 -1.08 8.37 11.27
C GLY A 30 -0.32 9.40 10.44
N ALA A 31 -0.68 9.60 9.17
CA ALA A 31 -0.10 10.66 8.32
C ALA A 31 -0.55 12.06 8.78
N TYR A 32 -1.82 12.20 9.14
CA TYR A 32 -2.38 13.43 9.68
C TYR A 32 -1.70 13.87 10.98
N ALA A 33 -1.58 12.95 11.95
CA ALA A 33 -0.89 13.20 13.23
C ALA A 33 0.56 13.66 13.01
N ARG A 34 1.27 13.01 12.09
CA ARG A 34 2.66 13.34 11.75
C ARG A 34 2.79 14.71 11.07
N HIS A 35 1.81 15.12 10.27
CA HIS A 35 1.84 16.41 9.61
C HIS A 35 1.84 17.58 10.59
N PHE A 36 1.04 17.49 11.66
CA PHE A 36 0.98 18.52 12.71
C PHE A 36 1.89 18.25 13.92
N ASN A 37 2.57 17.09 13.94
CA ASN A 37 3.33 16.60 15.09
C ASN A 37 2.55 16.67 16.42
N ARG A 38 1.23 16.40 16.36
CA ARG A 38 0.27 16.53 17.46
C ARG A 38 -0.64 15.31 17.50
N ARG A 39 -1.23 15.04 18.67
CA ARG A 39 -2.19 13.94 18.81
C ARG A 39 -3.44 14.30 18.02
N PRO A 40 -4.07 13.35 17.29
CA PRO A 40 -5.32 13.61 16.57
C PRO A 40 -6.45 14.12 17.45
N GLU A 41 -6.41 13.81 18.75
CA GLU A 41 -7.38 14.27 19.75
C GLU A 41 -7.33 15.78 19.96
N ASP A 42 -6.17 16.40 19.80
CA ASP A 42 -5.91 17.82 20.05
C ASP A 42 -6.14 18.70 18.81
N LEU A 43 -6.45 18.07 17.66
CA LEU A 43 -6.63 18.73 16.38
C LEU A 43 -8.13 18.94 16.09
N GLY A 44 -8.44 20.05 15.44
CA GLY A 44 -9.81 20.50 15.18
C GLY A 44 -10.13 20.75 13.70
N PRO A 45 -11.25 21.44 13.42
CA PRO A 45 -11.72 21.71 12.07
C PRO A 45 -10.72 22.47 11.18
N GLU A 46 -10.01 23.44 11.74
CA GLU A 46 -9.02 24.23 10.99
C GLU A 46 -7.82 23.37 10.58
N GLU A 47 -7.33 22.48 11.43
CA GLU A 47 -6.26 21.57 11.05
C GLU A 47 -6.71 20.54 10.01
N ILE A 48 -7.97 20.09 10.05
CA ILE A 48 -8.54 19.23 9.01
C ILE A 48 -8.55 19.96 7.67
N ARG A 49 -9.02 21.22 7.64
CA ARG A 49 -9.04 22.05 6.44
C ARG A 49 -7.62 22.27 5.91
N ALA A 50 -6.69 22.68 6.77
CA ALA A 50 -5.29 22.89 6.41
C ALA A 50 -4.65 21.61 5.84
N TYR A 51 -4.96 20.45 6.42
CA TYR A 51 -4.47 19.18 5.91
C TYR A 51 -5.04 18.84 4.53
N GLN A 52 -6.33 19.07 4.29
CA GLN A 52 -6.90 18.84 2.96
C GLN A 52 -6.28 19.73 1.89
N VAL A 53 -6.00 20.99 2.23
CA VAL A 53 -5.26 21.92 1.37
C VAL A 53 -3.85 21.37 1.11
N HIS A 54 -3.14 20.92 2.13
CA HIS A 54 -1.82 20.29 1.98
C HIS A 54 -1.86 19.05 1.07
N LEU A 55 -2.85 18.16 1.23
CA LEU A 55 -3.00 16.96 0.40
C LEU A 55 -3.25 17.31 -1.07
N THR A 56 -3.98 18.39 -1.34
CA THR A 56 -4.38 18.79 -2.70
C THR A 56 -3.29 19.65 -3.38
N GLN A 57 -2.78 20.66 -2.69
CA GLN A 57 -1.86 21.64 -3.28
C GLN A 57 -0.40 21.23 -3.18
N THR A 58 0.03 20.72 -2.02
CA THR A 58 1.43 20.35 -1.79
C THR A 58 1.72 18.93 -2.27
N ARG A 59 0.92 17.96 -1.84
CA ARG A 59 1.10 16.54 -2.20
C ARG A 59 0.52 16.18 -3.56
N ARG A 60 -0.34 17.04 -4.13
CA ARG A 60 -0.99 16.84 -5.43
C ARG A 60 -1.65 15.47 -5.57
N LEU A 61 -2.29 15.00 -4.49
CA LEU A 61 -2.97 13.71 -4.49
C LEU A 61 -4.23 13.75 -5.35
N SER A 62 -4.60 12.58 -5.88
CA SER A 62 -5.85 12.42 -6.61
C SER A 62 -7.06 12.65 -5.69
N ALA A 63 -8.19 13.06 -6.27
CA ALA A 63 -9.44 13.22 -5.52
C ALA A 63 -9.87 11.95 -4.79
N SER A 64 -9.57 10.76 -5.33
CA SER A 64 -9.85 9.48 -4.67
C SER A 64 -8.98 9.27 -3.42
N SER A 65 -7.69 9.59 -3.48
CA SER A 65 -6.79 9.53 -2.31
C SER A 65 -7.21 10.52 -1.22
N VAL A 66 -7.52 11.77 -1.60
CA VAL A 66 -8.01 12.78 -0.64
C VAL A 66 -9.33 12.35 -0.02
N SER A 67 -10.24 11.75 -0.80
CA SER A 67 -11.49 11.19 -0.27
C SER A 67 -11.29 10.13 0.82
N VAL A 68 -10.28 9.26 0.65
CA VAL A 68 -9.97 8.22 1.66
C VAL A 68 -9.45 8.88 2.94
N ALA A 69 -8.59 9.89 2.83
CA ALA A 69 -8.12 10.67 3.97
C ALA A 69 -9.28 11.39 4.68
N THR A 70 -10.14 12.07 3.93
CA THR A 70 -11.34 12.75 4.46
C THR A 70 -12.29 11.75 5.14
N GLY A 71 -12.52 10.59 4.53
CA GLY A 71 -13.35 9.53 5.13
C GLY A 71 -12.79 9.01 6.45
N ALA A 72 -11.47 8.84 6.55
CA ALA A 72 -10.79 8.44 7.77
C ALA A 72 -10.91 9.50 8.88
N LEU A 73 -10.73 10.78 8.55
CA LEU A 73 -10.89 11.89 9.49
C LEU A 73 -12.33 12.01 9.99
N ARG A 74 -13.31 11.93 9.07
CA ARG A 74 -14.73 11.92 9.43
C ARG A 74 -15.05 10.75 10.37
N PHE A 75 -14.54 9.55 10.10
CA PHE A 75 -14.73 8.41 10.99
C PHE A 75 -14.14 8.66 12.37
N LEU A 76 -12.89 9.10 12.45
CA LEU A 76 -12.21 9.36 13.71
C LEU A 76 -12.99 10.35 14.58
N TYR A 77 -13.36 11.51 14.03
CA TYR A 77 -13.97 12.57 14.82
C TYR A 77 -15.45 12.33 15.12
N LYS A 78 -16.19 11.72 14.19
CA LYS A 78 -17.63 11.44 14.39
C LYS A 78 -17.88 10.19 15.23
N VAL A 79 -17.16 9.10 14.95
CA VAL A 79 -17.44 7.78 15.54
C VAL A 79 -16.60 7.55 16.79
N THR A 80 -15.28 7.67 16.67
CA THR A 80 -14.36 7.27 17.74
C THR A 80 -14.26 8.33 18.83
N LEU A 81 -14.02 9.59 18.46
CA LEU A 81 -13.87 10.71 19.40
C LEU A 81 -15.20 11.39 19.77
N LYS A 82 -16.26 11.15 18.99
CA LYS A 82 -17.61 11.72 19.19
C LYS A 82 -17.58 13.24 19.43
N ARG A 83 -16.80 13.97 18.62
CA ARG A 83 -16.72 15.43 18.72
C ARG A 83 -18.05 16.07 18.27
N SER A 84 -18.43 17.17 18.92
CA SER A 84 -19.72 17.85 18.74
C SER A 84 -19.76 18.86 17.60
N TRP A 85 -18.61 19.24 17.04
CA TRP A 85 -18.56 20.12 15.87
C TRP A 85 -18.98 19.38 14.60
N ALA A 86 -19.44 20.11 13.58
CA ALA A 86 -20.07 19.57 12.38
C ALA A 86 -19.08 18.82 11.46
N VAL A 87 -18.75 17.58 11.82
CA VAL A 87 -17.86 16.68 11.05
C VAL A 87 -18.40 16.44 9.63
N GLU A 88 -19.70 16.63 9.42
CA GLU A 88 -20.40 16.58 8.14
C GLU A 88 -20.01 17.70 7.19
N GLU A 89 -19.59 18.85 7.71
CA GLU A 89 -19.17 20.01 6.91
C GLU A 89 -17.77 19.83 6.33
N ILE A 90 -17.01 18.82 6.77
CA ILE A 90 -15.73 18.46 6.17
C ILE A 90 -15.97 18.10 4.70
N PRO A 91 -15.47 18.90 3.74
CA PRO A 91 -15.84 18.74 2.34
C PRO A 91 -15.22 17.48 1.75
N MET A 92 -16.04 16.70 1.05
CA MET A 92 -15.58 15.55 0.29
C MET A 92 -15.18 16.03 -1.12
N PRO A 93 -13.95 15.73 -1.59
CA PRO A 93 -13.54 16.15 -2.93
C PRO A 93 -14.41 15.46 -3.98
N LYS A 94 -14.90 16.22 -4.96
CA LYS A 94 -15.63 15.67 -6.11
C LYS A 94 -14.68 14.79 -6.91
N ARG A 95 -15.06 13.53 -7.10
CA ARG A 95 -14.29 12.60 -7.94
C ARG A 95 -14.70 12.80 -9.41
N PRO A 96 -13.79 13.19 -10.30
CA PRO A 96 -14.10 13.20 -11.72
C PRO A 96 -14.34 11.76 -12.17
N PHE A 97 -15.52 11.51 -12.75
CA PHE A 97 -15.82 10.22 -13.36
C PHE A 97 -15.06 10.14 -14.68
N LYS A 98 -14.17 9.16 -14.81
CA LYS A 98 -13.48 8.85 -16.06
C LYS A 98 -14.05 7.54 -16.60
N LEU A 99 -14.34 7.50 -17.89
CA LEU A 99 -14.71 6.26 -18.55
C LEU A 99 -13.53 5.27 -18.44
N PRO A 100 -13.79 4.00 -18.10
CA PRO A 100 -12.74 2.99 -18.07
C PRO A 100 -12.16 2.84 -19.48
N VAL A 101 -10.83 2.86 -19.58
CA VAL A 101 -10.13 2.56 -20.82
C VAL A 101 -10.16 1.04 -21.00
N ILE A 102 -10.72 0.60 -22.12
CA ILE A 102 -10.81 -0.82 -22.48
C ILE A 102 -9.81 -1.06 -23.60
N LEU A 103 -8.93 -2.05 -23.42
CA LEU A 103 -7.97 -2.46 -24.43
C LEU A 103 -8.68 -3.20 -25.57
N SER A 104 -8.25 -2.94 -26.80
CA SER A 104 -8.59 -3.74 -27.97
C SER A 104 -8.01 -5.17 -27.86
N ARG A 105 -8.51 -6.08 -28.69
CA ARG A 105 -8.04 -7.47 -28.69
C ARG A 105 -6.55 -7.54 -29.02
N GLU A 106 -6.09 -6.73 -29.96
CA GLU A 106 -4.72 -6.64 -30.42
C GLU A 106 -3.80 -6.17 -29.30
N GLU A 107 -4.20 -5.12 -28.56
CA GLU A 107 -3.46 -4.62 -27.39
C GLU A 107 -3.39 -5.66 -26.27
N VAL A 108 -4.47 -6.42 -26.03
CA VAL A 108 -4.47 -7.49 -25.03
C VAL A 108 -3.50 -8.61 -25.42
N MET A 109 -3.49 -9.03 -26.68
CA MET A 109 -2.54 -10.06 -27.14
C MET A 109 -1.10 -9.56 -27.01
N HIS A 110 -0.82 -8.33 -27.44
CA HIS A 110 0.50 -7.73 -27.31
C HIS A 110 0.96 -7.62 -25.85
N PHE A 111 0.06 -7.21 -24.95
CA PHE A 111 0.33 -7.19 -23.51
C PHE A 111 0.67 -8.58 -22.96
N LEU A 112 -0.12 -9.61 -23.30
CA LEU A 112 0.09 -10.97 -22.80
C LEU A 112 1.37 -11.61 -23.36
N ASP A 113 1.76 -11.26 -24.58
CA ASP A 113 2.99 -11.77 -25.21
C ASP A 113 4.25 -11.13 -24.62
N SER A 114 4.15 -9.92 -24.07
CA SER A 114 5.25 -9.25 -23.36
C SER A 114 5.57 -9.83 -21.97
N VAL A 115 4.81 -10.82 -21.48
CA VAL A 115 4.99 -11.41 -20.15
C VAL A 115 5.87 -12.65 -20.21
N ASP A 116 7.16 -12.50 -19.92
CA ASP A 116 8.17 -13.57 -19.99
C ASP A 116 7.88 -14.75 -19.06
N SER A 117 7.34 -14.47 -17.87
CA SER A 117 7.03 -15.51 -16.88
C SER A 117 5.76 -16.27 -17.28
N ILE A 118 5.92 -17.52 -17.71
CA ILE A 118 4.83 -18.46 -18.03
C ILE A 118 3.76 -18.48 -16.93
N LYS A 119 4.19 -18.44 -15.66
CA LYS A 119 3.31 -18.40 -14.49
C LYS A 119 2.46 -17.12 -14.45
N HIS A 120 3.05 -15.95 -14.69
CA HIS A 120 2.30 -14.68 -14.67
C HIS A 120 1.39 -14.59 -15.89
N ARG A 121 1.86 -15.01 -17.07
CA ARG A 121 1.06 -15.05 -18.30
C ARG A 121 -0.18 -15.92 -18.14
N ALA A 122 -0.04 -17.14 -17.60
CA ALA A 122 -1.18 -18.03 -17.33
C ALA A 122 -2.22 -17.43 -16.37
N ILE A 123 -1.78 -16.74 -15.30
CA ILE A 123 -2.68 -16.07 -14.35
C ILE A 123 -3.44 -14.93 -15.04
N LEU A 124 -2.74 -14.09 -15.82
CA LEU A 124 -3.33 -12.96 -16.52
C LEU A 124 -4.32 -13.40 -17.61
N MET A 125 -3.96 -14.42 -18.40
CA MET A 125 -4.85 -15.01 -19.40
C MET A 125 -6.13 -15.58 -18.76
N THR A 126 -5.98 -16.29 -17.65
CA THR A 126 -7.14 -16.85 -16.92
C THR A 126 -8.03 -15.74 -16.37
N ALA A 127 -7.44 -14.69 -15.81
CA ALA A 127 -8.17 -13.55 -15.29
C ALA A 127 -8.93 -12.82 -16.40
N TYR A 128 -8.30 -12.64 -17.57
CA TYR A 128 -8.92 -12.03 -18.75
C TYR A 128 -10.08 -12.89 -19.29
N ALA A 129 -9.84 -14.19 -19.55
CA ALA A 129 -10.82 -15.08 -20.15
C ALA A 129 -12.04 -15.35 -19.26
N ALA A 130 -11.86 -15.41 -17.94
CA ALA A 130 -12.93 -15.65 -16.98
C ALA A 130 -13.47 -14.37 -16.31
N GLY A 131 -12.98 -13.18 -16.69
CA GLY A 131 -13.42 -11.90 -16.13
C GLY A 131 -13.15 -11.76 -14.62
N LEU A 132 -12.11 -12.40 -14.10
CA LEU A 132 -11.84 -12.46 -12.66
C LEU A 132 -11.24 -11.17 -12.14
N ARG A 133 -11.68 -10.73 -10.95
CA ARG A 133 -10.96 -9.72 -10.19
C ARG A 133 -9.64 -10.29 -9.67
N ILE A 134 -8.64 -9.44 -9.49
CA ILE A 134 -7.32 -9.83 -8.95
C ILE A 134 -7.45 -10.56 -7.59
N SER A 135 -8.38 -10.11 -6.74
CA SER A 135 -8.66 -10.74 -5.44
C SER A 135 -9.28 -12.13 -5.58
N GLU A 136 -10.05 -12.40 -6.63
CA GLU A 136 -10.64 -13.71 -6.93
C GLU A 136 -9.60 -14.66 -7.53
N ALA A 137 -8.79 -14.15 -8.47
CA ALA A 137 -7.68 -14.88 -9.07
C ALA A 137 -6.67 -15.35 -7.99
N ASN A 138 -6.41 -14.51 -6.98
CA ASN A 138 -5.52 -14.83 -5.87
C ASN A 138 -6.21 -15.52 -4.68
N ARG A 139 -7.54 -15.68 -4.69
CA ARG A 139 -8.25 -16.31 -3.57
C ARG A 139 -7.83 -17.78 -3.44
N HIS A 140 -7.55 -18.22 -2.22
CA HIS A 140 -7.07 -19.57 -1.90
C HIS A 140 -5.83 -19.99 -2.70
N ARG A 141 -4.94 -19.05 -3.04
CA ARG A 141 -3.72 -19.29 -3.81
C ARG A 141 -2.93 -20.51 -3.31
N ALA A 142 -2.74 -20.64 -1.99
CA ALA A 142 -2.00 -21.76 -1.41
C ALA A 142 -2.66 -23.12 -1.71
N VAL A 143 -3.98 -23.23 -1.52
CA VAL A 143 -4.76 -24.44 -1.80
C VAL A 143 -4.75 -24.76 -3.29
N LYS A 144 -4.97 -23.76 -4.15
CA LYS A 144 -4.93 -23.92 -5.61
C LYS A 144 -3.55 -24.38 -6.09
N LEU A 145 -2.47 -23.78 -5.59
CA LEU A 145 -1.09 -24.19 -5.92
C LEU A 145 -0.78 -25.60 -5.44
N ALA A 146 -1.20 -25.97 -4.22
CA ALA A 146 -1.03 -27.33 -3.70
C ALA A 146 -1.76 -28.35 -4.60
N ARG A 147 -2.99 -28.02 -5.04
CA ARG A 147 -3.76 -28.86 -5.95
C ARG A 147 -3.10 -28.97 -7.34
N CYS A 148 -2.63 -27.87 -7.92
CA CYS A 148 -1.91 -27.91 -9.20
C CYS A 148 -0.65 -28.78 -9.12
N ARG A 149 0.13 -28.67 -8.04
CA ARG A 149 1.31 -29.50 -7.79
C ARG A 149 0.98 -30.98 -7.71
N GLN A 150 -0.08 -31.33 -7.00
CA GLN A 150 -0.59 -32.70 -6.91
C GLN A 150 -0.97 -33.23 -8.30
N LEU A 151 -1.73 -32.47 -9.08
CA LEU A 151 -2.19 -32.90 -10.41
C LEU A 151 -1.04 -33.04 -11.43
N LEU A 152 -0.02 -32.20 -11.32
CA LEU A 152 1.14 -32.19 -12.23
C LEU A 152 2.28 -33.12 -11.78
N GLY A 153 2.14 -33.83 -10.65
CA GLY A 153 3.22 -34.65 -10.10
C GLY A 153 4.47 -33.84 -9.70
N ALA A 154 4.32 -32.54 -9.47
CA ALA A 154 5.41 -31.62 -9.15
C ALA A 154 5.40 -31.33 -7.64
N PRO A 155 6.19 -32.04 -6.80
CA PRO A 155 6.18 -31.83 -5.36
C PRO A 155 6.55 -30.38 -5.02
N ALA A 156 6.00 -29.87 -3.91
CA ALA A 156 6.39 -28.55 -3.44
C ALA A 156 7.92 -28.53 -3.24
N PRO A 157 8.64 -27.54 -3.78
CA PRO A 157 10.06 -27.43 -3.48
C PRO A 157 10.22 -27.34 -1.97
N ILE A 158 11.19 -28.08 -1.42
CA ILE A 158 11.55 -27.98 -0.01
C ILE A 158 12.14 -26.58 0.18
N VAL A 159 11.30 -25.63 0.56
CA VAL A 159 11.75 -24.30 0.95
C VAL A 159 12.29 -24.46 2.36
N LYS A 160 13.61 -24.58 2.50
CA LYS A 160 14.27 -24.31 3.78
C LYS A 160 14.01 -22.84 4.07
N LEU A 161 13.04 -22.54 4.94
CA LEU A 161 12.96 -21.20 5.52
C LEU A 161 14.26 -21.01 6.30
N PRO A 162 15.00 -19.92 6.06
CA PRO A 162 16.14 -19.59 6.90
C PRO A 162 15.63 -19.32 8.31
N ASP A 163 16.37 -19.81 9.32
CA ASP A 163 16.03 -19.69 10.75
C ASP A 163 15.96 -18.22 11.23
N ALA A 164 16.47 -17.29 10.42
CA ALA A 164 16.35 -15.86 10.60
C ALA A 164 15.68 -15.20 9.36
N PRO A 165 14.89 -14.13 9.52
CA PRO A 165 14.38 -13.38 8.38
C PRO A 165 15.55 -12.82 7.58
N LEU A 166 15.82 -13.42 6.40
CA LEU A 166 16.82 -12.92 5.46
C LEU A 166 16.52 -11.45 5.14
N ASP A 167 17.56 -10.60 5.21
CA ASP A 167 17.52 -9.26 4.64
C ASP A 167 17.04 -9.37 3.19
N TYR A 168 16.08 -8.53 2.81
CA TYR A 168 15.48 -8.51 1.47
C TYR A 168 16.55 -8.46 0.37
N ARG A 169 17.68 -7.78 0.64
CA ARG A 169 18.82 -7.66 -0.28
C ARG A 169 19.44 -9.03 -0.59
N ASP A 170 19.66 -9.86 0.41
CA ASP A 170 20.28 -11.18 0.26
C ASP A 170 19.34 -12.13 -0.49
N ARG A 171 18.04 -12.02 -0.23
CA ARG A 171 17.02 -12.79 -0.97
C ARG A 171 16.92 -12.34 -2.44
N TYR A 172 17.05 -11.05 -2.73
CA TYR A 172 17.03 -10.53 -4.09
C TYR A 172 18.23 -11.05 -4.90
N GLU A 173 19.41 -11.04 -4.29
CA GLU A 173 20.64 -11.55 -4.89
C GLU A 173 20.54 -13.06 -5.20
N GLN A 174 20.03 -13.87 -4.29
CA GLN A 174 19.80 -15.30 -4.54
C GLN A 174 18.84 -15.60 -5.71
N LEU A 175 17.83 -14.75 -5.92
CA LEU A 175 16.80 -14.95 -6.95
C LEU A 175 17.21 -14.43 -8.32
N THR A 176 18.05 -13.40 -8.37
CA THR A 176 18.36 -12.66 -9.59
C THR A 176 19.84 -12.74 -9.99
N GLY A 177 20.70 -13.24 -9.11
CA GLY A 177 22.16 -13.22 -9.29
C GLY A 177 22.79 -11.84 -9.18
N THR A 178 22.01 -10.79 -8.88
CA THR A 178 22.46 -9.40 -8.84
C THR A 178 22.42 -8.88 -7.41
N SER A 179 23.55 -8.42 -6.87
CA SER A 179 23.60 -7.90 -5.52
C SER A 179 23.06 -6.47 -5.42
N LEU A 180 22.04 -6.25 -4.58
CA LEU A 180 21.61 -4.90 -4.21
C LEU A 180 22.60 -4.20 -3.24
N ARG A 181 23.73 -4.85 -2.93
CA ARG A 181 24.84 -4.25 -2.19
C ARG A 181 25.88 -3.66 -3.12
N GLU A 182 25.90 -4.04 -4.40
CA GLU A 182 26.82 -3.46 -5.37
C GLU A 182 26.39 -2.06 -5.79
N CYS A 183 27.37 -1.19 -6.04
CA CYS A 183 27.15 0.15 -6.51
C CYS A 183 26.53 0.10 -7.91
N PRO A 184 25.31 0.64 -8.11
CA PRO A 184 24.63 0.60 -9.40
C PRO A 184 25.33 1.45 -10.48
N HIS A 185 26.31 2.27 -10.08
CA HIS A 185 27.03 3.15 -10.99
C HIS A 185 28.34 2.54 -11.52
N CYS A 186 29.08 1.78 -10.70
CA CYS A 186 30.40 1.27 -11.10
C CYS A 186 30.50 -0.26 -11.12
N GLY A 187 29.55 -0.99 -10.53
CA GLY A 187 29.54 -2.46 -10.48
C GLY A 187 30.71 -3.10 -9.72
N ARG A 188 31.56 -2.31 -9.04
CA ARG A 188 32.74 -2.80 -8.30
C ARG A 188 32.80 -2.35 -6.84
N GLY A 189 32.02 -1.33 -6.46
CA GLY A 189 31.97 -0.81 -5.10
C GLY A 189 30.80 -1.40 -4.32
N ASN A 190 30.88 -1.40 -2.98
CA ASN A 190 29.79 -1.83 -2.10
C ASN A 190 29.08 -0.62 -1.48
N MET A 191 27.74 -0.62 -1.51
CA MET A 191 26.89 0.34 -0.82
C MET A 191 26.87 0.04 0.68
N VAL A 192 27.39 0.97 1.48
CA VAL A 192 27.37 0.88 2.94
C VAL A 192 26.13 1.60 3.48
N CYS A 193 25.44 0.99 4.44
CA CYS A 193 24.34 1.66 5.13
C CYS A 193 24.92 2.66 6.13
N ILE A 194 24.82 3.95 5.83
CA ILE A 194 25.31 5.02 6.71
C ILE A 194 24.28 5.34 7.80
N GLU A 195 22.99 5.29 7.47
CA GLU A 195 21.89 5.54 8.41
C GLU A 195 20.64 4.75 7.99
N THR A 196 19.96 4.11 8.94
CA THR A 196 18.68 3.43 8.73
C THR A 196 17.54 4.36 9.13
N PHE A 197 16.80 4.84 8.13
CA PHE A 197 15.63 5.69 8.34
C PHE A 197 14.43 4.86 8.81
N GLN A 198 13.81 5.28 9.91
CA GLN A 198 12.51 4.75 10.34
C GLN A 198 11.47 4.99 9.23
N PRO A 199 10.53 4.06 8.96
CA PRO A 199 9.52 4.23 7.92
C PRO A 199 8.79 5.59 8.02
N GLY A 200 9.01 6.46 7.03
CA GLY A 200 8.42 7.80 6.99
C GLY A 200 9.32 8.96 7.47
N THR A 201 10.57 8.70 7.83
CA THR A 201 11.59 9.76 7.97
C THR A 201 12.17 10.12 6.61
N LEU A 202 12.31 11.42 6.32
CA LEU A 202 13.01 11.90 5.14
C LEU A 202 14.51 11.86 5.40
N PRO A 203 15.35 11.55 4.39
CA PRO A 203 16.79 11.64 4.55
C PRO A 203 17.17 13.07 4.94
N ARG A 204 18.15 13.22 5.85
CA ARG A 204 18.75 14.52 6.14
C ARG A 204 19.30 15.08 4.83
N GLY A 205 19.08 16.37 4.56
CA GLY A 205 19.71 17.04 3.43
C GLY A 205 21.23 16.90 3.51
N PRO A 206 21.95 16.94 2.38
CA PRO A 206 23.41 16.85 2.38
C PRO A 206 23.98 17.91 3.35
N PRO A 207 25.04 17.58 4.13
CA PRO A 207 25.68 18.56 4.99
C PRO A 207 26.11 19.77 4.14
N CYS A 208 25.85 20.97 4.64
CA CYS A 208 26.39 22.18 4.01
C CYS A 208 27.91 22.13 4.14
N ASP A 209 28.61 22.24 3.02
CA ASP A 209 30.06 22.39 3.00
C ASP A 209 30.43 23.66 3.80
N HIS A 210 31.19 23.48 4.87
CA HIS A 210 31.91 24.53 5.60
C HIS A 210 33.40 24.38 5.34
#